data_AF-G6AUW3-F1
#
_entry.id   AF-G6AUW3-F1
#
_cell.length_a   1.000
_cell.length_b   1.000
_cell.length_c   1.000
_cell.angle_alpha   90.00
_cell.angle_beta   90.00
_cell.angle_gamma   90.00
#
_symmetry.space_group_name_H-M   'P 1'
#
loop_
_entity.id
_entity.type
_entity.pdbx_description
1 polymer ?
#
loop_
_entity_poly.entity_id
_entity_poly.type
_entity_poly.pdbx_seq_one_letter_code
_entity_poly.pdbx_strand_id
1 'polypeptide(L)'
;MKRNLFGIMLLSGISILPKANAQTTYEEMEQLTVNEQITTVITASEPVRFVDISTDKVAGDQPIDNIIRLKPKESGHEDGEILAIVTIVTERYRTQYALIYTTRMKEAVTDKEILLQERNAYNNPAVSMS
;
A
#
# COMPACT_ATOMS: atom_id res chain seq x y z
N MET A 1 -8.48 -47.25 -47.42
CA MET A 1 -8.19 -47.24 -45.96
C MET A 1 -7.66 -45.84 -45.61
N LYS A 2 -8.18 -45.26 -44.52
CA LYS A 2 -8.32 -43.82 -44.27
C LYS A 2 -6.98 -43.13 -43.93
N ARG A 3 -6.65 -42.02 -44.60
CA ARG A 3 -5.54 -41.11 -44.26
C ARG A 3 -6.08 -40.05 -43.29
N ASN A 4 -5.82 -40.22 -42.00
CA ASN A 4 -6.17 -39.23 -40.99
C ASN A 4 -5.08 -38.15 -40.95
N LEU A 5 -5.41 -36.95 -41.42
CA LEU A 5 -4.57 -35.78 -41.35
C LEU A 5 -4.67 -35.19 -39.93
N PHE A 6 -3.68 -35.44 -39.07
CA PHE A 6 -3.56 -34.77 -37.77
C PHE A 6 -3.05 -33.34 -37.99
N GLY A 7 -3.96 -32.36 -37.92
CA GLY A 7 -3.59 -30.95 -37.86
C GLY A 7 -3.15 -30.59 -36.44
N ILE A 8 -1.87 -30.28 -36.25
CA ILE A 8 -1.36 -29.66 -35.02
C ILE A 8 -1.61 -28.15 -35.16
N MET A 9 -2.58 -27.64 -34.40
CA MET A 9 -2.83 -26.21 -34.29
C MET A 9 -1.96 -25.66 -33.15
N LEU A 10 -0.82 -25.06 -33.51
CA LEU A 10 0.07 -24.34 -32.57
C LEU A 10 -0.62 -23.03 -32.15
N LEU A 11 -1.13 -23.01 -30.92
CA LEU A 11 -1.65 -21.80 -30.29
C LEU A 11 -0.48 -20.98 -29.73
N SER A 12 0.07 -20.06 -30.51
CA SER A 12 1.06 -19.09 -30.03
C SER A 12 0.37 -18.07 -29.12
N GLY A 13 0.42 -18.28 -27.80
CA GLY A 13 0.02 -17.28 -26.82
C GLY A 13 0.97 -16.08 -26.87
N ILE A 14 0.44 -14.90 -27.21
CA ILE A 14 1.18 -13.64 -27.05
C ILE A 14 1.20 -13.33 -25.56
N SER A 15 2.34 -13.60 -24.91
CA SER A 15 2.61 -13.17 -23.55
C SER A 15 2.84 -11.66 -23.55
N ILE A 16 1.81 -10.86 -23.27
CA ILE A 16 1.99 -9.45 -22.96
C ILE A 16 2.60 -9.39 -21.55
N LEU A 17 3.92 -9.38 -21.45
CA LEU A 17 4.59 -9.09 -20.19
C LEU A 17 4.36 -7.61 -19.86
N PRO A 18 3.77 -7.28 -18.70
CA PRO A 18 3.67 -5.89 -18.29
C PRO A 18 5.07 -5.28 -18.22
N LYS A 19 5.25 -4.09 -18.79
CA LYS A 19 6.52 -3.35 -18.68
C LYS A 19 6.76 -3.10 -17.18
N ALA A 20 7.88 -3.61 -16.67
CA ALA A 20 8.30 -3.28 -15.31
C ALA A 20 8.66 -1.79 -15.26
N ASN A 21 7.78 -0.98 -14.68
CA ASN A 21 8.10 0.41 -14.34
C ASN A 21 8.85 0.41 -13.00
N ALA A 22 10.03 1.01 -12.99
CA ALA A 22 10.84 1.18 -11.77
C ALA A 22 10.36 2.37 -10.90
N GLN A 23 9.36 3.11 -11.37
CA GLN A 23 8.79 4.28 -10.72
C GLN A 23 7.31 4.02 -10.44
N THR A 24 6.86 4.46 -9.26
CA THR A 24 5.45 4.46 -8.86
C THR A 24 5.08 5.88 -8.45
N THR A 25 3.94 6.37 -8.94
CA THR A 25 3.36 7.66 -8.59
C THR A 25 2.28 7.49 -7.51
N TYR A 26 1.87 8.57 -6.85
CA TYR A 26 0.82 8.49 -5.81
C TYR A 26 -0.51 7.94 -6.34
N GLU A 27 -0.79 8.11 -7.64
CA GLU A 27 -2.02 7.62 -8.28
C GLU A 27 -2.04 6.09 -8.42
N GLU A 28 -0.86 5.48 -8.47
CA GLU A 28 -0.69 4.03 -8.62
C GLU A 28 -0.55 3.31 -7.26
N MET A 29 -0.44 4.08 -6.17
CA MET A 29 -0.32 3.56 -4.81
C MET A 29 -1.67 3.14 -4.23
N GLU A 30 -1.63 2.26 -3.24
CA GLU A 30 -2.81 1.94 -2.44
C GLU A 30 -3.27 3.19 -1.66
N GLN A 31 -4.56 3.50 -1.77
CA GLN A 31 -5.17 4.70 -1.21
C GLN A 31 -6.03 4.34 0.01
N LEU A 32 -5.80 5.01 1.13
CA LEU A 32 -6.59 4.85 2.35
C LEU A 32 -7.42 6.11 2.58
N THR A 33 -8.74 5.93 2.61
CA THR A 33 -9.65 7.01 2.95
C THR A 33 -9.59 7.27 4.46
N VAL A 34 -9.29 8.50 4.86
CA VAL A 34 -9.12 8.94 6.25
C VAL A 34 -10.07 10.08 6.59
N ASN A 35 -10.39 10.22 7.88
CA ASN A 35 -11.28 11.26 8.38
C ASN A 35 -10.80 11.74 9.75
N GLU A 36 -10.92 13.02 10.03
CA GLU A 36 -10.49 13.69 11.26
C GLU A 36 -11.22 13.20 12.53
N GLN A 37 -12.37 12.52 12.40
CA GLN A 37 -13.11 11.96 13.52
C GLN A 37 -12.80 10.48 13.75
N ILE A 38 -12.17 9.80 12.79
CA ILE A 38 -11.88 8.37 12.81
C ILE A 38 -10.38 8.13 12.83
N THR A 39 -9.91 7.23 13.70
CA THR A 39 -8.51 6.78 13.66
C THR A 39 -8.41 5.58 12.74
N THR A 40 -7.53 5.65 11.75
CA THR A 40 -7.18 4.51 10.91
C THR A 40 -6.06 3.74 11.60
N VAL A 41 -6.35 2.50 12.00
CA VAL A 41 -5.37 1.59 12.59
C VAL A 41 -4.77 0.74 11.46
N ILE A 42 -3.45 0.74 11.35
CA ILE A 42 -2.72 -0.12 10.42
C ILE A 42 -1.94 -1.17 11.21
N THR A 43 -2.10 -2.44 10.85
CA THR A 43 -1.40 -3.57 11.47
C THR A 43 -0.41 -4.17 10.48
N ALA A 44 0.87 -4.10 10.83
CA ALA A 44 1.97 -4.75 10.13
C ALA A 44 2.13 -6.21 10.60
N SER A 45 2.68 -7.07 9.74
CA SER A 45 2.97 -8.46 10.08
C SER A 45 4.19 -8.64 11.00
N GLU A 46 4.93 -7.57 11.29
CA GLU A 46 6.15 -7.57 12.10
C GLU A 46 6.37 -6.17 12.71
N PRO A 47 7.27 -6.03 13.71
CA PRO A 47 7.52 -4.75 14.36
C PRO A 47 7.90 -3.64 13.37
N VAL A 48 7.28 -2.47 13.54
CA VAL A 48 7.55 -1.28 12.75
C VAL A 48 8.78 -0.59 13.31
N ARG A 49 9.72 -0.25 12.43
CA ARG A 49 10.98 0.40 12.77
C ARG A 49 10.86 1.92 12.71
N PHE A 50 10.17 2.43 11.70
CA PHE A 50 9.81 3.84 11.61
C PHE A 50 8.60 4.06 10.71
N VAL A 51 7.93 5.19 10.92
CA VAL A 51 6.87 5.70 10.05
C VAL A 51 7.25 7.12 9.66
N ASP A 52 7.16 7.43 8.38
CA ASP A 52 7.33 8.79 7.85
C ASP A 52 6.00 9.26 7.24
N ILE A 53 5.61 10.49 7.54
CA ILE A 53 4.38 11.12 7.04
C ILE A 53 4.81 12.37 6.29
N SER A 54 4.52 12.43 4.99
CA SER A 54 5.06 13.46 4.10
C SER A 54 4.56 14.89 4.38
N THR A 55 3.57 15.06 5.24
CA THR A 55 3.00 16.36 5.62
C THR A 55 2.72 16.40 7.12
N ASP A 56 2.50 17.59 7.66
CA ASP A 56 2.11 17.81 9.03
C ASP A 56 0.59 17.73 9.27
N LYS A 57 -0.23 17.45 8.23
CA LYS A 57 -1.70 17.39 8.32
C LYS A 57 -2.22 16.13 9.04
N VAL A 58 -1.39 15.09 9.15
CA VAL A 58 -1.75 13.80 9.75
C VAL A 58 -0.84 13.49 10.93
N ALA A 59 -1.40 13.00 12.02
CA ALA A 59 -0.65 12.49 13.17
C ALA A 59 -0.54 10.95 13.11
N GLY A 60 0.47 10.38 13.76
CA GLY A 60 0.61 8.93 13.89
C GLY A 60 1.95 8.33 13.48
N ASP A 61 3.01 9.13 13.44
CA ASP A 61 4.38 8.73 13.07
C ASP A 61 5.10 7.88 14.14
N GLN A 62 4.52 7.77 15.35
CA GLN A 62 5.04 6.97 16.45
C GLN A 62 4.30 5.62 16.54
N PRO A 63 4.85 4.53 15.97
CA PRO A 63 4.24 3.21 16.03
C PRO A 63 4.35 2.58 17.43
N ILE A 64 3.47 1.61 17.71
CA ILE A 64 3.52 0.77 18.91
C ILE A 64 3.63 -0.68 18.43
N ASP A 65 4.79 -1.30 18.63
CA ASP A 65 5.13 -2.61 18.08
C ASP A 65 4.88 -2.71 16.57
N ASN A 66 3.85 -3.43 16.15
CA ASN A 66 3.46 -3.62 14.76
C ASN A 66 2.24 -2.77 14.36
N ILE A 67 1.81 -1.81 15.19
CA ILE A 67 0.60 -1.02 14.99
C ILE A 67 0.94 0.45 14.73
N ILE A 68 0.30 1.02 13.70
CA ILE A 68 0.32 2.46 13.38
C ILE A 68 -1.10 3.00 13.56
N ARG A 69 -1.22 4.24 14.07
CA ARG A 69 -2.53 4.90 14.26
C ARG A 69 -2.51 6.26 13.59
N LEU A 70 -3.15 6.36 12.44
CA LEU A 70 -3.19 7.57 11.64
C LEU A 70 -4.50 8.33 11.87
N LYS A 71 -4.39 9.65 12.00
CA LYS A 71 -5.56 10.53 12.13
C LYS A 71 -5.26 11.94 11.59
N PRO A 72 -6.08 12.48 10.68
CA PRO A 72 -6.00 13.90 10.29
C PRO A 72 -6.13 14.81 11.52
N LYS A 73 -5.32 15.86 11.57
CA LYS A 73 -5.24 16.77 12.72
C LYS A 73 -6.37 17.81 12.72
N GLU A 74 -6.86 18.18 11.55
CA GLU A 74 -7.87 19.21 11.36
C GLU A 74 -8.94 18.77 10.35
N SER A 75 -10.09 19.45 10.41
CA SER A 75 -11.15 19.36 9.40
C SER A 75 -10.98 20.47 8.36
N GLY A 76 -11.88 20.53 7.38
CA GLY A 76 -11.90 21.59 6.37
C GLY A 76 -11.09 21.28 5.11
N HIS A 77 -10.54 20.06 5.02
CA HIS A 77 -10.00 19.49 3.80
C HIS A 77 -11.11 19.18 2.79
N GLU A 78 -10.76 19.20 1.51
CA GLU A 78 -11.70 18.84 0.44
C GLU A 78 -11.89 17.31 0.37
N ASP A 79 -13.11 16.87 0.05
CA ASP A 79 -13.38 15.45 -0.18
C ASP A 79 -12.55 14.96 -1.37
N GLY A 80 -11.69 13.96 -1.17
CA GLY A 80 -10.72 13.50 -2.16
C GLY A 80 -9.34 14.17 -2.10
N GLU A 81 -9.12 15.13 -1.20
CA GLU A 81 -7.80 15.75 -1.00
C GLU A 81 -6.79 14.72 -0.50
N ILE A 82 -5.60 14.69 -1.12
CA ILE A 82 -4.48 13.89 -0.62
C ILE A 82 -3.83 14.63 0.54
N LEU A 83 -3.97 14.09 1.75
CA LEU A 83 -3.41 14.70 2.95
C LEU A 83 -1.92 14.40 3.12
N ALA A 84 -1.51 13.17 2.86
CA ALA A 84 -0.13 12.73 3.03
C ALA A 84 0.13 11.43 2.27
N ILE A 85 1.41 11.19 2.00
CA ILE A 85 1.92 9.84 1.77
C ILE A 85 2.50 9.36 3.10
N VAL A 86 2.05 8.20 3.56
CA VAL A 86 2.65 7.52 4.72
C VAL A 86 3.58 6.43 4.22
N THR A 87 4.81 6.42 4.72
CA THR A 87 5.79 5.37 4.49
C THR A 87 5.99 4.58 5.77
N ILE A 88 5.73 3.28 5.73
CA ILE A 88 5.90 2.39 6.87
C ILE A 88 7.06 1.46 6.56
N VAL A 89 8.05 1.44 7.45
CA VAL A 89 9.22 0.57 7.33
C VAL A 89 9.30 -0.36 8.52
N THR A 90 9.46 -1.63 8.20
CA THR A 90 9.70 -2.71 9.15
C THR A 90 11.15 -3.20 9.02
N GLU A 91 11.47 -4.33 9.64
CA GLU A 91 12.80 -4.94 9.48
C GLU A 91 13.03 -5.50 8.08
N ARG A 92 11.98 -6.00 7.41
CA ARG A 92 12.10 -6.77 6.16
C ARG A 92 11.40 -6.16 4.96
N TYR A 93 10.49 -5.20 5.16
CA TYR A 93 9.81 -4.55 4.05
C TYR A 93 9.48 -3.08 4.33
N ARG A 94 9.09 -2.40 3.25
CA ARG A 94 8.47 -1.10 3.24
C ARG A 94 7.13 -1.19 2.53
N THR A 95 6.16 -0.46 3.03
CA THR A 95 4.94 -0.14 2.27
C THR A 95 4.71 1.36 2.29
N GLN A 96 3.93 1.85 1.33
CA GLN A 96 3.50 3.23 1.30
C GLN A 96 2.02 3.32 0.95
N TYR A 97 1.30 4.25 1.59
CA TYR A 97 -0.10 4.52 1.31
C TYR A 97 -0.31 6.02 1.05
N ALA A 98 -1.21 6.35 0.13
CA ALA A 98 -1.73 7.70 -0.02
C ALA A 98 -2.97 7.87 0.88
N LEU A 99 -2.98 8.88 1.74
CA LEU A 99 -4.09 9.17 2.63
C LEU A 99 -5.00 10.19 1.98
N ILE A 100 -6.24 9.79 1.71
CA ILE A 100 -7.24 10.61 1.03
C ILE A 100 -8.30 11.02 2.02
N TYR A 101 -8.54 12.32 2.15
CA TYR A 101 -9.55 12.82 3.06
C TYR A 101 -10.96 12.53 2.56
N THR A 102 -11.85 12.18 3.48
CA THR A 102 -13.29 12.20 3.26
C THR A 102 -14.00 12.99 4.34
N THR A 103 -15.02 13.74 3.94
CA THR A 103 -16.00 14.34 4.86
C THR A 103 -17.01 13.33 5.40
N ARG A 104 -17.07 12.13 4.81
CA ARG A 104 -18.06 11.09 5.10
C ARG A 104 -17.45 10.02 6.00
N MET A 105 -17.66 10.10 7.32
CA MET A 105 -17.13 9.14 8.31
C MET A 105 -17.34 7.67 7.94
N LYS A 106 -18.46 7.33 7.29
CA LYS A 106 -18.81 5.97 6.86
C LYS A 106 -17.86 5.36 5.82
N GLU A 107 -17.06 6.19 5.15
CA GLU A 107 -16.08 5.78 4.14
C GLU A 107 -14.65 5.72 4.70
N ALA A 108 -14.44 6.24 5.91
CA ALA A 108 -13.12 6.24 6.53
C ALA A 108 -12.71 4.82 6.91
N VAL A 109 -11.49 4.45 6.52
CA VAL A 109 -10.86 3.20 6.90
C VAL A 109 -10.58 3.23 8.40
N THR A 110 -11.12 2.25 9.13
CA THR A 110 -10.91 2.11 10.57
C THR A 110 -9.79 1.14 10.90
N ASP A 111 -9.65 0.08 10.12
CA ASP A 111 -8.66 -0.97 10.28
C ASP A 111 -8.07 -1.38 8.92
N LYS A 112 -6.76 -1.62 8.88
CA LYS A 112 -6.01 -2.01 7.69
C LYS A 112 -4.87 -2.96 8.04
N GLU A 113 -4.90 -4.18 7.51
CA GLU A 113 -3.75 -5.09 7.55
C GLU A 113 -2.86 -4.87 6.32
N ILE A 114 -1.53 -4.87 6.52
CA ILE A 114 -0.56 -4.82 5.41
C ILE A 114 -0.46 -6.19 4.74
N LEU A 115 -0.98 -6.28 3.52
CA LEU A 115 -1.04 -7.53 2.76
C LEU A 115 0.32 -7.86 2.16
N LEU A 116 0.57 -9.16 1.91
CA LEU A 116 1.85 -9.63 1.35
C LEU A 116 2.22 -8.92 0.03
N GLN A 117 1.24 -8.66 -0.83
CA GLN A 117 1.43 -7.99 -2.12
C GLN A 117 1.79 -6.49 -2.02
N GLU A 118 1.55 -5.87 -0.86
CA GLU A 118 1.87 -4.46 -0.59
C GLU A 118 3.29 -4.30 -0.04
N ARG A 119 3.97 -5.41 0.26
CA ARG A 119 5.29 -5.43 0.89
C ARG A 119 6.36 -5.30 -0.18
N ASN A 120 6.99 -4.13 -0.23
CA ASN A 120 8.21 -3.95 -1.00
C ASN A 120 9.40 -4.42 -0.17
N ALA A 121 10.10 -5.46 -0.63
CA ALA A 121 11.24 -6.00 0.08
C ALA A 121 12.25 -4.89 0.42
N TYR A 122 12.56 -4.76 1.71
CA TYR A 122 13.56 -3.84 2.19
C TYR A 122 14.84 -4.64 2.42
N ASN A 123 15.78 -4.51 1.49
CA ASN A 123 17.09 -5.17 1.58
C ASN A 123 17.92 -4.49 2.66
N ASN A 124 17.68 -4.87 3.92
CA ASN A 124 18.53 -4.50 5.03
C ASN A 124 19.79 -5.39 5.01
N PRO A 125 20.99 -4.85 4.71
CA PRO A 125 22.20 -5.67 4.59
C PRO A 125 22.60 -6.36 5.91
N ALA A 126 22.02 -5.95 7.06
CA ALA A 126 22.24 -6.58 8.35
C ALA A 126 21.24 -7.70 8.71
N VAL A 127 20.18 -7.91 7.92
CA VAL A 127 19.12 -8.89 8.20
C VAL A 127 18.92 -9.78 6.98
N SER A 128 19.23 -11.07 7.12
CA SER A 128 19.02 -12.06 6.06
C SER A 128 17.55 -12.47 5.99
N MET A 129 16.98 -12.46 4.79
CA MET A 129 15.67 -13.05 4.49
C MET A 129 15.83 -14.57 4.35
N SER A 130 15.87 -15.30 5.48
CA SER A 130 15.80 -16.77 5.49
C SER A 130 14.36 -17.26 5.62
#